data_AF-Q5GB67-F1
#
_entry.id   AF-Q5GB67-F1
#
_cell.length_a   1.000
_cell.length_b   1.000
_cell.length_c   1.000
_cell.angle_alpha   90.00
_cell.angle_beta   90.00
_cell.angle_gamma   90.00
#
_symmetry.space_group_name_H-M   'P 1'
#
loop_
_entity.id
_entity.type
_entity.pdbx_description
1 polymer ?
#
loop_
_entity_poly.entity_id
_entity_poly.type
_entity_poly.pdbx_seq_one_letter_code
_entity_poly.pdbx_strand_id
1 'polypeptide(L)'
;IKKKVFENDSLMFYAEVFGLPSPEVKWFCNKTQLVPDDRVKIERDGDNISLTVHKVTKADQGEYICEAVNYVGEARSVALVVVVSQEVRFMPAPPAVTHQHVMEFDVEEDDSSRSPSPQEILLEVELDENEVKEFEKQVKIITIPEYTADNKSMIISLDVLPSIYEEG
;
A
#
# COMPACT_ATOMS: atom_id res chain seq x y z
N ILE A 1 1.77 8.97 9.96
CA ILE A 1 2.95 8.67 9.09
C ILE A 1 2.75 7.28 8.48
N LYS A 2 3.12 7.01 7.22
CA LYS A 2 3.10 5.65 6.62
C LYS A 2 4.53 5.20 6.34
N LYS A 3 4.91 4.01 6.80
CA LYS A 3 6.26 3.43 6.64
C LYS A 3 6.15 2.05 6.00
N LYS A 4 6.93 1.81 4.94
CA LYS A 4 7.05 0.49 4.30
C LYS A 4 8.34 -0.18 4.77
N VAL A 5 8.29 -1.49 5.02
CA VAL A 5 9.44 -2.31 5.40
C VAL A 5 9.32 -3.68 4.74
N PHE A 6 10.44 -4.29 4.37
CA PHE A 6 10.43 -5.64 3.83
C PHE A 6 10.45 -6.68 4.93
N GLU A 7 9.91 -7.87 4.67
CA GLU A 7 10.08 -9.01 5.56
C GLU A 7 11.57 -9.31 5.82
N ASN A 8 11.84 -9.81 7.02
CA ASN A 8 13.17 -10.09 7.56
C ASN A 8 14.08 -8.86 7.77
N ASP A 9 13.75 -7.69 7.24
CA ASP A 9 14.43 -6.44 7.55
C ASP A 9 14.09 -5.98 8.99
N SER A 10 14.75 -4.92 9.47
CA SER A 10 14.49 -4.32 10.78
C SER A 10 13.70 -3.02 10.65
N LEU A 11 12.67 -2.87 11.47
CA LEU A 11 11.87 -1.66 11.60
C LEU A 11 12.38 -0.85 12.79
N MET A 12 12.67 0.43 12.58
CA MET A 12 13.12 1.33 13.64
C MET A 12 12.28 2.61 13.70
N PHE A 13 11.88 3.00 14.90
CA PHE A 13 11.27 4.29 15.20
C PHE A 13 12.12 5.06 16.19
N TYR A 14 12.08 6.38 16.05
CA TYR A 14 12.75 7.32 16.92
C TYR A 14 11.77 8.42 17.30
N ALA A 15 11.80 8.84 18.54
CA ALA A 15 11.05 9.98 19.03
C ALA A 15 11.83 10.71 20.13
N GLU A 16 11.55 12.00 20.27
CA GLU A 16 12.06 12.82 21.36
C GLU A 16 10.87 13.20 22.24
N VAL A 17 10.96 12.93 23.53
CA VAL A 17 9.86 13.08 24.47
C VAL A 17 10.30 13.98 25.62
N PHE A 18 9.68 15.14 25.68
CA PHE A 18 9.90 16.14 26.72
C PHE A 18 8.70 16.21 27.66
N GLY A 19 8.95 16.35 28.96
CA GLY A 19 7.90 16.59 29.94
C GLY A 19 8.44 16.78 31.35
N LEU A 20 7.70 17.55 32.16
CA LEU A 20 8.01 17.81 33.56
C LEU A 20 6.79 17.47 34.43
N PRO A 21 6.82 16.36 35.21
CA PRO A 21 7.91 15.38 35.30
C PRO A 21 8.12 14.59 34.02
N SER A 22 9.29 13.95 33.93
CA SER A 22 9.65 13.11 32.79
C SER A 22 8.59 12.03 32.58
N PRO A 23 8.01 11.93 31.37
CA PRO A 23 6.92 10.99 31.12
C PRO A 23 7.44 9.56 30.96
N GLU A 24 6.58 8.60 31.31
CA GLU A 24 6.74 7.20 30.98
C GLU A 24 6.32 6.98 29.52
N VAL A 25 7.12 6.24 28.76
CA VAL A 25 6.88 5.98 27.34
C VAL A 25 6.52 4.52 27.13
N LYS A 26 5.44 4.27 26.39
CA LYS A 26 4.99 2.95 25.97
C LYS A 26 4.78 2.90 24.46
N TRP A 27 5.12 1.76 23.88
CA TRP A 27 4.89 1.49 22.47
C TRP A 27 3.79 0.43 22.31
N PHE A 28 2.95 0.59 21.30
CA PHE A 28 1.87 -0.35 20.99
C PHE A 28 1.92 -0.69 19.50
N CYS A 29 1.56 -1.93 19.15
CA CYS A 29 1.26 -2.37 17.80
C CYS A 29 -0.15 -2.97 17.77
N ASN A 30 -1.02 -2.47 16.90
CA ASN A 30 -2.40 -2.95 16.78
C ASN A 30 -3.13 -3.01 18.13
N LYS A 31 -2.97 -1.97 18.96
CA LYS A 31 -3.52 -1.82 20.32
C LYS A 31 -2.94 -2.77 21.38
N THR A 32 -1.95 -3.59 21.04
CA THR A 32 -1.24 -4.45 21.98
C THR A 32 0.07 -3.77 22.39
N GLN A 33 0.33 -3.66 23.70
CA GLN A 33 1.58 -3.07 24.19
C GLN A 33 2.77 -3.95 23.78
N LEU A 34 3.79 -3.33 23.18
CA LEU A 34 5.04 -3.99 22.86
C LEU A 34 5.89 -4.08 24.13
N VAL A 35 6.43 -5.27 24.37
CA VAL A 35 7.33 -5.55 25.49
C VAL A 35 8.67 -5.98 24.91
N PRO A 36 9.81 -5.55 25.50
CA PRO A 36 11.12 -5.98 25.02
C PRO A 36 11.28 -7.49 25.05
N ASP A 37 11.81 -8.05 23.96
CA ASP A 37 12.12 -9.46 23.79
C ASP A 37 13.34 -9.64 22.86
N ASP A 38 13.61 -10.86 22.39
CA ASP A 38 14.74 -11.13 21.48
C ASP A 38 14.65 -10.36 20.14
N ARG A 39 13.45 -10.00 19.69
CA ARG A 39 13.17 -9.27 18.45
C ARG A 39 12.93 -7.79 18.69
N VAL A 40 12.27 -7.43 19.79
CA VAL A 40 11.82 -6.07 20.11
C VAL A 40 12.77 -5.44 21.13
N LYS A 41 13.44 -4.37 20.71
CA LYS A 41 14.30 -3.55 21.58
C LYS A 41 13.69 -2.17 21.75
N ILE A 42 13.59 -1.73 23.00
CA ILE A 42 13.17 -0.38 23.35
C ILE A 42 14.29 0.25 24.16
N GLU A 43 14.82 1.37 23.67
CA GLU A 43 15.93 2.06 24.32
C GLU A 43 15.53 3.51 24.64
N ARG A 44 16.10 4.04 25.71
CA ARG A 44 15.90 5.42 26.13
C ARG A 44 17.23 6.01 26.59
N ASP A 45 17.61 7.12 25.97
CA ASP A 45 18.75 7.94 26.34
C ASP A 45 18.30 9.39 26.55
N GLY A 46 18.07 9.76 27.82
CA GLY A 46 17.47 11.05 28.18
C GLY A 46 16.06 11.21 27.62
N ASP A 47 15.90 12.21 26.75
CA ASP A 47 14.65 12.53 26.05
C ASP A 47 14.50 11.74 24.74
N ASN A 48 15.55 11.05 24.28
CA ASN A 48 15.54 10.27 23.06
C ASN A 48 15.08 8.85 23.35
N ILE A 49 14.07 8.40 22.61
CA ILE A 49 13.52 7.04 22.70
C ILE A 49 13.56 6.37 21.34
N SER A 50 13.86 5.08 21.33
CA SER A 50 13.84 4.28 20.11
C SER A 50 13.10 2.96 20.33
N LEU A 51 12.45 2.50 19.26
CA LEU A 51 11.86 1.16 19.15
C LEU A 51 12.49 0.49 17.93
N THR A 52 13.08 -0.68 18.12
CA THR A 52 13.59 -1.53 17.04
C THR A 52 12.90 -2.88 17.06
N VAL A 53 12.33 -3.30 15.93
CA VAL A 53 11.76 -4.63 15.73
C VAL A 53 12.60 -5.33 14.67
N HIS A 54 13.32 -6.38 15.06
CA HIS A 54 14.13 -7.20 14.18
C HIS A 54 13.31 -8.33 13.54
N LYS A 55 13.74 -8.77 12.35
CA LYS A 55 13.12 -9.87 11.60
C LYS A 55 11.61 -9.66 11.44
N VAL A 56 11.25 -8.52 10.86
CA VAL A 56 9.86 -8.14 10.63
C VAL A 56 9.14 -9.20 9.80
N THR A 57 7.91 -9.50 10.19
CA THR A 57 7.00 -10.45 9.54
C THR A 57 5.71 -9.74 9.16
N LYS A 58 4.87 -10.34 8.31
CA LYS A 58 3.53 -9.80 7.99
C LYS A 58 2.66 -9.52 9.22
N ALA A 59 2.83 -10.27 10.32
CA ALA A 59 2.08 -10.06 11.56
C ALA A 59 2.45 -8.74 12.28
N ASP A 60 3.64 -8.20 12.00
CA ASP A 60 4.11 -6.93 12.56
C ASP A 60 3.55 -5.71 11.79
N GLN A 61 2.75 -5.95 10.74
CA GLN A 61 2.04 -4.90 9.99
C GLN A 61 0.95 -4.25 10.86
N GLY A 62 0.78 -2.94 10.70
CA GLY A 62 -0.36 -2.23 11.27
C GLY A 62 0.01 -0.93 11.95
N GLU A 63 -0.80 -0.53 12.92
CA GLU A 63 -0.71 0.77 13.58
C GLU A 63 0.22 0.71 14.79
N TYR A 64 1.30 1.50 14.74
CA TYR A 64 2.24 1.69 15.84
C TYR A 64 1.94 2.99 16.55
N ILE A 65 1.80 2.93 17.87
CA ILE A 65 1.52 4.09 18.72
C ILE A 65 2.64 4.24 19.74
N CYS A 66 3.26 5.40 19.78
CA CYS A 66 4.11 5.84 20.88
C CYS A 66 3.26 6.69 21.82
N GLU A 67 3.12 6.29 23.07
CA GLU A 67 2.38 6.99 24.10
C GLU A 67 3.35 7.45 25.20
N ALA A 68 3.28 8.73 25.57
CA ALA A 68 4.05 9.32 26.65
C ALA A 68 3.08 9.87 27.70
N VAL A 69 3.19 9.43 28.96
CA VAL A 69 2.26 9.81 30.04
C VAL A 69 3.02 10.30 31.26
N ASN A 70 2.59 11.42 31.83
CA ASN A 70 2.96 11.86 33.18
C ASN A 70 1.71 12.25 33.97
N TYR A 71 1.86 12.72 35.23
CA TYR A 71 0.70 13.10 36.04
C TYR A 71 -0.05 14.35 35.49
N VAL A 72 0.58 15.13 34.62
CA VAL A 72 0.02 16.35 34.04
C VAL A 72 -0.81 16.04 32.80
N GLY A 73 -0.43 15.03 32.01
CA GLY A 73 -1.17 14.64 30.82
C GLY A 73 -0.52 13.51 30.02
N GLU A 74 -1.05 13.31 28.82
CA GLU A 74 -0.60 12.30 27.86
C GLU A 74 -0.34 12.91 26.48
N ALA A 75 0.60 12.34 25.74
CA ALA A 75 0.86 12.62 24.33
C ALA A 75 0.98 11.32 23.55
N ARG A 76 0.48 11.30 22.31
CA ARG A 76 0.53 10.11 21.44
C ARG A 76 1.01 10.48 20.03
N SER A 77 1.78 9.57 19.42
CA SER A 77 2.20 9.64 18.02
C SER A 77 1.91 8.32 17.31
N VAL A 78 1.45 8.39 16.06
CA VAL A 78 0.94 7.23 15.32
C VAL A 78 1.64 7.07 13.97
N ALA A 79 2.08 5.85 13.68
CA ALA A 79 2.65 5.44 12.41
C ALA A 79 2.01 4.15 11.90
N LEU A 80 1.57 4.15 10.64
CA LEU A 80 1.09 2.97 9.94
C LEU A 80 2.27 2.27 9.25
N VAL A 81 2.51 1.02 9.58
CA VAL A 81 3.53 0.17 8.97
C VAL A 81 2.88 -0.77 7.98
N VAL A 82 3.48 -0.92 6.80
CA VAL A 82 3.11 -1.92 5.79
C VAL A 82 4.31 -2.82 5.54
N VAL A 83 4.10 -4.14 5.60
CA VAL A 83 5.13 -5.14 5.42
C VAL A 83 5.02 -5.75 4.02
N VAL A 84 6.09 -5.61 3.25
CA VAL A 84 6.19 -6.10 1.87
C VAL A 84 7.01 -7.39 1.86
N SER A 85 6.56 -8.41 1.14
CA SER A 85 7.32 -9.67 1.04
C SER A 85 8.65 -9.46 0.35
N GLN A 86 9.65 -10.28 0.70
CA GLN A 86 10.96 -10.21 0.04
C GLN A 86 10.92 -10.61 -1.43
N GLU A 87 9.94 -11.40 -1.85
CA GLU A 87 9.75 -11.81 -3.25
C GLU A 87 9.60 -10.60 -4.18
N VAL A 88 8.92 -9.55 -3.73
CA VAL A 88 8.74 -8.29 -4.49
C VAL A 88 10.05 -7.51 -4.63
N ARG A 89 11.05 -7.74 -3.77
CA ARG A 89 12.35 -7.04 -3.82
C ARG A 89 13.18 -7.46 -5.04
N PHE A 90 12.91 -8.65 -5.57
CA PHE A 90 13.60 -9.22 -6.73
C PHE A 90 12.77 -9.15 -8.01
N MET A 91 11.52 -8.67 -7.92
CA MET A 91 10.72 -8.42 -9.10
C MET A 91 11.21 -7.13 -9.79
N PRO A 92 11.45 -7.16 -11.11
CA PRO A 92 11.68 -5.93 -11.84
C PRO A 92 10.50 -5.00 -11.61
N ALA A 93 10.78 -3.70 -11.40
CA ALA A 93 9.72 -2.69 -11.36
C ALA A 93 8.88 -2.88 -12.62
N PRO A 94 7.54 -2.81 -12.53
CA PRO A 94 6.72 -3.02 -13.70
C PRO A 94 7.18 -2.08 -14.81
N PRO A 95 7.23 -2.55 -16.06
CA PRO A 95 7.42 -1.66 -17.17
C PRO A 95 6.39 -0.54 -17.04
N ALA A 96 6.83 0.72 -17.21
CA ALA A 96 5.91 1.85 -17.28
C ALA A 96 4.83 1.50 -18.30
N VAL A 97 3.55 1.68 -17.94
CA VAL A 97 2.38 1.28 -18.75
C VAL A 97 2.66 1.61 -20.22
N THR A 98 2.90 0.58 -21.03
CA THR A 98 3.39 0.75 -22.40
C THR A 98 2.24 0.94 -23.39
N HIS A 99 1.02 0.57 -23.02
CA HIS A 99 -0.13 0.55 -23.90
C HIS A 99 -1.39 1.04 -23.18
N GLN A 100 -1.88 2.21 -23.59
CA GLN A 100 -3.20 2.72 -23.24
C GLN A 100 -4.11 2.48 -24.46
N HIS A 101 -5.16 1.67 -24.30
CA HIS A 101 -6.20 1.54 -25.31
C HIS A 101 -7.34 2.49 -24.97
N VAL A 102 -7.66 3.39 -25.90
CA VAL A 102 -8.73 4.38 -25.79
C VAL A 102 -9.87 3.89 -26.68
N MET A 103 -10.99 3.52 -26.07
CA MET A 103 -12.21 3.19 -26.81
C MET A 103 -13.17 4.36 -26.76
N GLU A 104 -13.62 4.82 -27.92
CA GLU A 104 -14.69 5.80 -28.06
C GLU A 104 -16.01 5.07 -28.34
N PHE A 105 -17.02 5.32 -27.52
CA PHE A 105 -18.37 4.80 -27.70
C PHE A 105 -19.33 5.97 -27.95
N ASP A 106 -20.13 5.90 -29.02
CA ASP A 106 -21.23 6.82 -29.24
C ASP A 106 -22.42 6.48 -28.32
N VAL A 107 -22.89 7.46 -27.58
CA VAL A 107 -24.06 7.42 -26.69
C VAL A 107 -25.25 7.97 -27.47
N GLU A 108 -26.04 7.09 -28.09
CA GLU A 108 -27.27 7.50 -28.80
C GLU A 108 -28.40 7.85 -27.82
N GLU A 109 -29.11 8.95 -28.08
CA GLU A 109 -30.26 9.44 -27.31
C GLU A 109 -31.61 8.96 -27.90
N ASP A 110 -31.97 7.67 -27.85
CA ASP A 110 -33.39 7.23 -27.92
C ASP A 110 -33.59 5.76 -27.48
N ASP A 111 -34.79 5.46 -26.98
CA ASP A 111 -35.26 4.25 -26.30
C ASP A 111 -35.27 2.96 -27.17
N SER A 112 -35.15 1.82 -26.48
CA SER A 112 -35.35 0.41 -26.89
C SER A 112 -34.15 -0.40 -27.45
N SER A 113 -33.56 -1.19 -26.54
CA SER A 113 -32.87 -2.46 -26.82
C SER A 113 -31.64 -2.44 -27.73
N ARG A 114 -30.55 -1.87 -27.23
CA ARG A 114 -29.23 -2.47 -27.49
C ARG A 114 -28.30 -2.12 -26.34
N SER A 115 -28.15 -3.06 -25.40
CA SER A 115 -26.87 -3.17 -24.71
C SER A 115 -25.81 -3.24 -25.82
N PRO A 116 -24.80 -2.35 -25.85
CA PRO A 116 -23.69 -2.53 -26.78
C PRO A 116 -23.21 -3.97 -26.58
N SER A 117 -23.23 -4.78 -27.66
CA SER A 117 -22.73 -6.15 -27.59
C SER A 117 -21.33 -6.05 -27.00
N PRO A 118 -20.99 -6.80 -25.93
CA PRO A 118 -19.63 -6.82 -25.42
C PRO A 118 -18.73 -7.12 -26.61
N GLN A 119 -18.01 -6.11 -27.11
CA GLN A 119 -16.91 -6.39 -28.00
C GLN A 119 -15.90 -7.06 -27.07
N GLU A 120 -15.64 -8.35 -27.27
CA GLU A 120 -14.53 -9.00 -26.58
C GLU A 120 -13.27 -8.25 -27.01
N ILE A 121 -12.79 -7.36 -26.13
CA ILE A 121 -11.53 -6.65 -26.33
C ILE A 121 -10.46 -7.70 -26.07
N LEU A 122 -10.01 -8.36 -27.14
CA LEU A 122 -8.89 -9.28 -27.09
C LEU A 122 -7.62 -8.42 -27.04
N LEU A 123 -7.08 -8.24 -25.83
CA LEU A 123 -5.79 -7.59 -25.65
C LEU A 123 -4.69 -8.59 -26.03
N GLU A 124 -4.17 -8.51 -27.24
CA GLU A 124 -3.00 -9.30 -27.65
C GLU A 124 -1.75 -8.65 -27.05
N VAL A 125 -1.27 -9.19 -25.93
CA VAL A 125 0.00 -8.78 -25.34
C VAL A 125 1.09 -9.73 -25.87
N GLU A 126 2.02 -9.21 -26.66
CA GLU A 126 3.23 -9.96 -27.04
C GLU A 126 4.14 -10.06 -25.81
N LEU A 127 4.10 -11.21 -25.12
CA LEU A 127 4.98 -11.53 -24.00
C LEU A 127 5.86 -12.74 -24.36
N ASP A 128 7.13 -12.70 -23.95
CA ASP A 128 8.04 -13.84 -24.11
C ASP A 128 7.51 -15.07 -23.34
N GLU A 129 7.64 -16.29 -23.89
CA GLU A 129 7.05 -17.53 -23.33
C GLU A 129 7.43 -17.81 -21.86
N ASN A 130 8.56 -17.28 -21.40
CA ASN A 130 9.00 -17.39 -20.01
C ASN A 130 8.30 -16.38 -19.08
N GLU A 131 7.93 -15.19 -19.57
CA GLU A 131 7.17 -14.18 -18.84
C GLU A 131 5.68 -14.57 -18.75
N VAL A 132 5.13 -15.22 -19.79
CA VAL A 132 3.72 -15.66 -19.85
C VAL A 132 3.32 -16.53 -18.64
N LYS A 133 4.20 -17.43 -18.18
CA LYS A 133 3.89 -18.33 -17.03
C LYS A 133 3.80 -17.61 -15.68
N GLU A 134 4.43 -16.44 -15.53
CA GLU A 134 4.37 -15.64 -14.30
C GLU A 134 3.29 -14.54 -14.38
N PHE A 135 3.10 -13.91 -15.56
CA PHE A 135 2.16 -12.80 -15.74
C PHE A 135 0.69 -13.23 -15.90
N GLU A 136 0.41 -14.44 -16.41
CA GLU A 136 -0.97 -14.96 -16.53
C GLU A 136 -1.75 -14.94 -15.22
N LYS A 137 -1.06 -14.91 -14.06
CA LYS A 137 -1.75 -15.19 -12.81
C LYS A 137 -2.45 -13.99 -12.20
N GLN A 138 -1.99 -12.75 -12.39
CA GLN A 138 -2.57 -11.68 -11.58
C GLN A 138 -2.31 -10.27 -12.15
N VAL A 139 -3.24 -9.77 -12.96
CA VAL A 139 -3.23 -8.40 -13.48
C VAL A 139 -4.60 -7.77 -13.24
N LYS A 140 -4.63 -6.53 -12.75
CA LYS A 140 -5.84 -5.75 -12.52
C LYS A 140 -6.01 -4.75 -13.65
N ILE A 141 -7.15 -4.83 -14.34
CA ILE A 141 -7.54 -3.85 -15.35
C ILE A 141 -8.25 -2.71 -14.62
N ILE A 142 -7.70 -1.50 -14.69
CA ILE A 142 -8.35 -0.28 -14.24
C ILE A 142 -8.99 0.39 -15.44
N THR A 143 -10.26 0.78 -15.30
CA THR A 143 -11.00 1.50 -16.34
C THR A 143 -11.33 2.90 -15.86
N ILE A 144 -10.88 3.93 -16.58
CA ILE A 144 -11.26 5.32 -16.30
C ILE A 144 -12.25 5.77 -17.38
N PRO A 145 -13.54 5.91 -17.04
CA PRO A 145 -14.53 6.44 -17.95
C PRO A 145 -14.51 7.97 -17.97
N GLU A 146 -14.33 8.57 -19.14
CA GLU A 146 -14.45 10.00 -19.37
C GLU A 146 -15.51 10.27 -20.43
N TYR A 147 -16.46 11.17 -20.16
CA TYR A 147 -17.39 11.63 -21.18
C TYR A 147 -16.74 12.74 -22.01
N THR A 148 -16.97 12.71 -23.31
CA THR A 148 -16.62 13.83 -24.19
C THR A 148 -17.43 15.07 -23.81
N ALA A 149 -16.93 16.25 -24.17
CA ALA A 149 -17.52 17.54 -23.79
C ALA A 149 -18.97 17.74 -24.26
N ASP A 150 -19.41 16.98 -25.26
CA ASP A 150 -20.78 16.98 -25.78
C ASP A 150 -21.69 15.96 -25.08
N ASN A 151 -21.19 15.19 -24.11
CA ASN A 151 -21.85 14.05 -23.45
C ASN A 151 -22.37 12.97 -24.41
N LYS A 152 -21.95 13.00 -25.68
CA LYS A 152 -22.41 12.07 -26.71
C LYS A 152 -21.46 10.92 -26.93
N SER A 153 -20.24 10.99 -26.39
CA SER A 153 -19.31 9.89 -26.48
C SER A 153 -18.67 9.62 -25.12
N MET A 154 -18.27 8.38 -24.91
CA MET A 154 -17.60 7.93 -23.70
C MET A 154 -16.27 7.31 -24.09
N ILE A 155 -15.20 7.82 -23.47
CA ILE A 155 -13.84 7.35 -23.59
C ILE A 155 -13.58 6.41 -22.42
N ILE A 156 -13.20 5.17 -22.71
CA ILE A 156 -12.73 4.23 -21.68
C ILE A 156 -11.23 4.03 -21.89
N SER A 157 -10.44 4.52 -20.93
CA SER A 157 -9.02 4.20 -20.86
C SER A 157 -8.83 2.92 -20.05
N LEU A 158 -8.16 1.93 -20.64
CA LEU A 158 -7.81 0.67 -19.99
C LEU A 158 -6.34 0.70 -19.57
N ASP A 159 -6.11 0.63 -18.26
CA ASP A 159 -4.77 0.47 -17.69
C ASP A 159 -4.60 -0.95 -17.15
N VAL A 160 -3.53 -1.60 -17.57
CA VAL A 160 -3.18 -2.95 -17.17
C VAL A 160 -2.11 -2.86 -16.09
N LEU A 161 -2.48 -3.09 -14.84
CA LEU A 161 -1.56 -2.99 -13.69
C LEU A 161 -1.31 -4.36 -13.05
N PRO A 162 -0.07 -4.65 -12.61
CA PRO A 162 0.20 -5.82 -11.78
C PRO A 162 -0.73 -5.86 -10.56
N SER A 163 -1.34 -7.00 -10.27
CA SER A 163 -2.25 -7.18 -9.11
C SER A 163 -1.61 -7.01 -7.73
N ILE A 164 -0.28 -7.07 -7.63
CA ILE A 164 0.49 -7.07 -6.37
C ILE A 164 0.40 -5.75 -5.60
N TYR A 165 -0.43 -4.79 -6.06
CA TYR A 165 -0.64 -3.48 -5.46
C TYR A 165 -1.84 -3.37 -4.51
N GLU A 166 -2.60 -4.45 -4.28
CA GLU A 166 -3.81 -4.42 -3.41
C GLU A 166 -3.69 -5.08 -2.04
N GLU A 167 -2.50 -5.15 -1.44
CA GLU A 167 -2.41 -5.30 0.01
C GLU A 167 -1.67 -4.10 0.62
N GLY A 168 -2.42 -3.09 1.10
CA GLY A 168 -1.81 -1.93 1.73
C GLY A 168 -2.73 -0.99 2.48
#